data_AF-A0A7J8CPD7-F1
#
_entry.id   AF-A0A7J8CPD7-F1
#
_cell.length_a   1.000
_cell.length_b   1.000
_cell.length_c   1.000
_cell.angle_alpha   90.00
_cell.angle_beta   90.00
_cell.angle_gamma   90.00
#
_symmetry.space_group_name_H-M   'P 1'
#
loop_
_entity.id
_entity.type
_entity.pdbx_description
1 polymer ?
#
loop_
_entity_poly.entity_id
_entity_poly.type
_entity_poly.pdbx_seq_one_letter_code
_entity_poly.pdbx_strand_id
1 'polypeptide(L)'
;MARGKAKEEGGWKKFIWNSEKYKELAQKDEMIFENCGSVPSEYKDRGGYDSDPGERKVCKFKLEWLGNCSGLNDESFGYKDGKPCVIIKLNRVLGFKPKPPKNDTLEGLPLLKYNPYVLPVQCAGKRDEDKEKIGTVEYYGLGGYPGFPLQYYPYYGKLLQPKYLQPLLAVQFTNLTLDTEVRVECKAYGENIGYSEKDRFQGRFDVKIEVRS
;
A
#
# COMPACT_ATOMS: atom_id res chain seq x y z
N MET A 1 -9.60 -15.60 -7.06
CA MET A 1 -10.45 -14.91 -8.05
C MET A 1 -10.06 -13.44 -8.09
N ALA A 2 -9.17 -13.10 -9.01
CA ALA A 2 -9.07 -11.78 -9.64
C ALA A 2 -8.63 -12.08 -11.09
N ARG A 3 -9.59 -12.53 -11.89
CA ARG A 3 -9.46 -12.65 -13.34
C ARG A 3 -10.30 -11.53 -13.91
N GLY A 4 -9.71 -10.36 -14.10
CA GLY A 4 -10.30 -9.33 -14.95
C GLY A 4 -10.01 -9.72 -16.39
N LYS A 5 -11.03 -10.21 -17.12
CA LYS A 5 -11.00 -10.10 -18.58
C LYS A 5 -11.37 -8.65 -18.89
N ALA A 6 -10.40 -7.89 -19.38
CA ALA A 6 -10.71 -6.64 -20.06
C ALA A 6 -11.42 -6.99 -21.38
N LYS A 7 -12.69 -6.62 -21.47
CA LYS A 7 -13.38 -6.47 -22.76
C LYS A 7 -14.01 -5.09 -22.76
N GLU A 8 -13.72 -4.37 -23.82
CA GLU A 8 -13.97 -2.95 -24.08
C GLU A 8 -15.45 -2.57 -24.02
N GLU A 9 -15.70 -1.36 -23.51
CA GLU A 9 -16.69 -0.37 -23.96
C GLU A 9 -16.59 0.86 -23.04
N GLY A 10 -16.21 2.04 -23.57
CA GLY A 10 -16.21 3.33 -22.85
C GLY A 10 -15.19 3.45 -21.70
N GLY A 11 -13.95 3.78 -22.05
CA GLY A 11 -12.69 3.38 -21.41
C GLY A 11 -12.28 3.86 -20.00
N TRP A 12 -13.16 4.20 -19.06
CA TRP A 12 -12.74 4.36 -17.65
C TRP A 12 -13.79 3.83 -16.65
N LYS A 13 -13.92 2.51 -16.54
CA LYS A 13 -14.61 1.91 -15.38
C LYS A 13 -13.69 1.96 -14.16
N LYS A 14 -13.77 3.11 -13.47
CA LYS A 14 -13.25 3.46 -12.15
C LYS A 14 -12.81 2.20 -11.37
N PHE A 15 -11.51 2.03 -11.16
CA PHE A 15 -10.97 1.13 -10.14
C PHE A 15 -11.30 1.76 -8.78
N ILE A 16 -12.58 1.68 -8.36
CA ILE A 16 -13.06 2.29 -7.11
C ILE A 16 -12.48 1.45 -5.96
N TRP A 17 -11.34 1.87 -5.44
CA TRP A 17 -10.99 1.47 -4.09
C TRP A 17 -11.91 2.27 -3.14
N ASN A 18 -12.59 1.56 -2.24
CA ASN A 18 -13.54 2.20 -1.32
C ASN A 18 -12.78 2.98 -0.24
N SER A 19 -12.68 4.29 -0.44
CA SER A 19 -12.02 5.24 0.45
C SER A 19 -12.92 5.75 1.58
N GLU A 20 -14.20 5.40 1.62
CA GLU A 20 -15.18 5.96 2.59
C GLU A 20 -14.73 5.78 4.04
N LYS A 21 -14.21 4.59 4.38
CA LYS A 21 -13.71 4.31 5.74
C LYS A 21 -12.43 5.07 6.12
N TYR A 22 -11.73 5.62 5.13
CA TYR A 22 -10.53 6.43 5.30
C TYR A 22 -10.81 7.94 5.28
N LYS A 23 -12.06 8.36 5.03
CA LYS A 23 -12.45 9.76 5.19
C LYS A 23 -12.39 10.17 6.67
N GLU A 24 -12.09 11.43 6.91
CA GLU A 24 -11.96 11.98 8.28
C GLU A 24 -13.24 11.75 9.12
N LEU A 25 -14.41 12.00 8.53
CA LEU A 25 -15.71 11.80 9.19
C LEU A 25 -15.96 10.35 9.64
N ALA A 26 -15.42 9.36 8.92
CA ALA A 26 -15.56 7.95 9.29
C ALA A 26 -14.67 7.55 10.49
N GLN A 27 -13.72 8.42 10.85
CA GLN A 27 -12.69 8.21 11.88
C GLN A 27 -12.84 9.16 13.08
N LYS A 28 -14.01 9.81 13.23
CA LYS A 28 -14.26 10.86 14.26
C LYS A 28 -14.45 10.35 15.69
N ASP A 29 -14.73 9.06 15.85
CA ASP A 29 -15.02 8.46 17.15
C ASP A 29 -13.72 8.19 17.92
N GLU A 30 -13.38 9.05 18.88
CA GLU A 30 -12.14 8.97 19.68
C GLU A 30 -12.11 7.79 20.67
N MET A 31 -13.25 7.12 20.91
CA MET A 31 -13.28 5.87 21.67
C MET A 31 -12.70 4.72 20.84
N ILE A 32 -12.93 4.74 19.52
CA ILE A 32 -12.49 3.69 18.60
C ILE A 32 -11.17 4.05 17.94
N PHE A 33 -10.99 5.30 17.54
CA PHE A 33 -9.85 5.74 16.76
C PHE A 33 -8.87 6.54 17.61
N GLU A 34 -7.59 6.48 17.25
CA GLU A 34 -6.54 7.29 17.86
C GLU A 34 -5.58 7.87 16.81
N ASN A 35 -5.00 9.01 17.14
CA ASN A 35 -3.94 9.61 16.33
C ASN A 35 -2.60 8.92 16.61
N CYS A 36 -2.04 8.25 15.60
CA CYS A 36 -0.76 7.54 15.72
C CYS A 36 0.46 8.33 15.22
N GLY A 37 0.32 9.64 15.02
CA GLY A 37 1.37 10.52 14.51
C GLY A 37 1.46 10.56 12.98
N SER A 38 2.22 11.52 12.45
CA SER A 38 2.45 11.74 11.01
C SER A 38 3.79 11.20 10.50
N VAL A 39 4.60 10.61 11.39
CA VAL A 39 5.89 10.01 11.09
C VAL A 39 5.85 8.53 11.50
N PRO A 40 6.44 7.60 10.73
CA PRO A 40 6.48 6.19 11.09
C PRO A 40 7.20 5.98 12.43
N SER A 41 6.61 5.12 13.26
CA SER A 41 7.10 4.75 14.60
C SER A 41 6.96 3.25 14.84
N GLU A 42 7.48 2.80 15.98
CA GLU A 42 7.43 1.41 16.44
C GLU A 42 6.01 0.84 16.50
N TYR A 43 5.93 -0.48 16.65
CA TYR A 43 4.66 -1.20 16.82
C TYR A 43 3.84 -0.61 17.97
N LYS A 44 2.51 -0.63 17.80
CA LYS A 44 1.58 -0.27 18.87
C LYS A 44 0.92 -1.53 19.40
N ASP A 45 1.57 -2.15 20.37
CA ASP A 45 1.03 -3.28 21.11
C ASP A 45 -0.13 -2.82 22.02
N ARG A 46 -1.27 -3.51 21.92
CA ARG A 46 -2.53 -3.20 22.60
C ARG A 46 -2.91 -4.25 23.64
N GLY A 47 -1.92 -4.93 24.21
CA GLY A 47 -2.10 -6.00 25.19
C GLY A 47 -2.28 -7.39 24.57
N GLY A 48 -2.78 -8.33 25.37
CA GLY A 48 -3.01 -9.72 24.97
C GLY A 48 -4.33 -9.92 24.20
N TYR A 49 -4.44 -11.07 23.54
CA TYR A 49 -5.64 -11.47 22.80
C TYR A 49 -6.78 -11.94 23.71
N ASP A 50 -6.44 -12.51 24.85
CA ASP A 50 -7.37 -13.13 25.80
C ASP A 50 -7.73 -12.20 26.98
N SER A 51 -7.03 -11.07 27.11
CA SER A 51 -7.22 -10.14 28.22
C SER A 51 -8.33 -9.13 27.92
N ASP A 52 -9.34 -9.06 28.78
CA ASP A 52 -10.33 -8.00 28.78
C ASP A 52 -9.62 -6.66 29.07
N PRO A 53 -9.66 -5.74 28.10
CA PRO A 53 -10.65 -4.70 28.08
C PRO A 53 -11.14 -4.46 26.65
N GLY A 54 -12.23 -5.13 26.26
CA GLY A 54 -13.06 -4.75 25.11
C GLY A 54 -12.35 -4.47 23.77
N GLU A 55 -12.98 -3.62 22.95
CA GLU A 55 -12.46 -3.23 21.64
C GLU A 55 -11.16 -2.41 21.76
N ARG A 56 -10.17 -2.72 20.92
CA ARG A 56 -8.88 -2.04 20.88
C ARG A 56 -8.96 -0.83 19.95
N LYS A 57 -8.33 0.26 20.36
CA LYS A 57 -8.21 1.44 19.50
C LYS A 57 -7.57 1.11 18.16
N VAL A 58 -7.90 1.92 17.15
CA VAL A 58 -7.45 1.81 15.77
C VAL A 58 -6.70 3.08 15.41
N CYS A 59 -5.48 2.93 14.86
CA CYS A 59 -4.77 4.07 14.31
C CYS A 59 -5.54 4.67 13.14
N LYS A 60 -5.79 5.98 13.21
CA LYS A 60 -6.35 6.74 12.08
C LYS A 60 -5.38 6.68 10.90
N PHE A 61 -5.90 6.69 9.68
CA PHE A 61 -5.11 6.84 8.45
C PHE A 61 -5.71 7.95 7.59
N LYS A 62 -4.85 8.89 7.21
CA LYS A 62 -5.22 10.11 6.49
C LYS A 62 -5.01 9.91 4.99
N LEU A 63 -6.02 10.22 4.17
CA LEU A 63 -5.95 10.09 2.71
C LEU A 63 -4.86 11.00 2.11
N GLU A 64 -4.60 12.12 2.76
CA GLU A 64 -3.58 13.11 2.41
C GLU A 64 -2.18 12.49 2.33
N TRP A 65 -1.91 11.42 3.09
CA TRP A 65 -0.62 10.72 3.03
C TRP A 65 -0.39 9.97 1.71
N LEU A 66 -1.44 9.76 0.92
CA LEU A 66 -1.35 9.17 -0.42
C LEU A 66 -1.05 10.23 -1.51
N GLY A 67 -0.80 11.48 -1.11
CA GLY A 67 -0.36 12.55 -2.01
C GLY A 67 -1.29 12.75 -3.20
N ASN A 68 -0.69 12.81 -4.39
CA ASN A 68 -1.42 12.99 -5.66
C ASN A 68 -2.42 11.85 -5.95
N CYS A 69 -2.20 10.67 -5.36
CA CYS A 69 -3.05 9.50 -5.54
C CYS A 69 -4.16 9.37 -4.48
N SER A 70 -4.36 10.39 -3.65
CA SER A 70 -5.35 10.36 -2.56
C SER A 70 -6.80 10.30 -3.04
N GLY A 71 -7.07 10.79 -4.27
CA GLY A 71 -8.43 10.96 -4.78
C GLY A 71 -9.14 12.19 -4.22
N LEU A 72 -8.44 13.05 -3.46
CA LEU A 72 -9.01 14.28 -2.88
C LEU A 72 -9.07 15.42 -3.90
N ASN A 73 -8.00 15.61 -4.67
CA ASN A 73 -7.90 16.66 -5.69
C ASN A 73 -8.20 16.12 -7.09
N ASP A 74 -7.86 14.86 -7.36
CA ASP A 74 -8.08 14.19 -8.64
C ASP A 74 -8.77 12.84 -8.43
N GLU A 75 -10.06 12.77 -8.76
CA GLU A 75 -10.84 11.54 -8.69
C GLU A 75 -10.47 10.51 -9.77
N SER A 76 -9.68 10.91 -10.77
CA SER A 76 -9.18 10.01 -11.81
C SER A 76 -7.91 9.27 -11.40
N PHE A 77 -7.32 9.56 -10.24
CA PHE A 77 -6.12 8.88 -9.73
C PHE A 77 -4.97 8.89 -10.76
N GLY A 78 -4.76 10.02 -11.43
CA GLY A 78 -3.73 10.26 -12.45
C GLY A 78 -3.98 9.59 -13.80
N TYR A 79 -5.05 8.80 -13.94
CA TYR A 79 -5.35 8.10 -15.19
C TYR A 79 -5.69 9.05 -16.35
N LYS A 80 -6.33 10.19 -16.07
CA LYS A 80 -6.62 11.20 -17.11
C LYS A 80 -5.36 11.83 -17.71
N ASP A 81 -4.30 11.95 -16.92
CA ASP A 81 -3.04 12.56 -17.33
C ASP A 81 -2.02 11.52 -17.85
N GLY A 82 -2.46 10.27 -18.01
CA GLY A 82 -1.61 9.15 -18.41
C GLY A 82 -0.58 8.72 -17.34
N LYS A 83 -0.77 9.15 -16.08
CA LYS A 83 0.12 8.89 -14.94
C LYS A 83 -0.61 8.09 -13.86
N PRO A 84 -0.99 6.84 -14.13
CA PRO A 84 -1.91 6.09 -13.29
C PRO A 84 -1.34 5.83 -11.89
N CYS A 85 -2.21 5.93 -10.89
CA CYS A 85 -1.94 5.55 -9.52
C CYS A 85 -2.47 4.15 -9.20
N VAL A 86 -1.68 3.38 -8.44
CA VAL A 86 -2.07 2.09 -7.85
C VAL A 86 -1.94 2.18 -6.33
N ILE A 87 -3.00 1.80 -5.62
CA ILE A 87 -2.99 1.73 -4.15
C ILE A 87 -2.67 0.31 -3.71
N ILE A 88 -1.58 0.18 -2.96
CA ILE A 88 -1.05 -1.07 -2.41
C ILE A 88 -1.46 -1.18 -0.95
N LYS A 89 -1.78 -2.41 -0.55
CA LYS A 89 -2.15 -2.75 0.82
C LYS A 89 -1.61 -4.15 1.18
N LEU A 90 -1.25 -4.38 2.43
CA LEU A 90 -0.86 -5.71 2.90
C LEU A 90 -2.08 -6.55 3.33
N ASN A 91 -1.93 -7.88 3.28
CA ASN A 91 -2.92 -8.77 3.86
C ASN A 91 -2.96 -8.59 5.39
N ARG A 92 -4.18 -8.58 5.95
CA ARG A 92 -4.37 -8.50 7.40
C ARG A 92 -4.20 -9.88 8.01
N VAL A 93 -3.09 -10.09 8.71
CA VAL A 93 -2.79 -11.34 9.43
C VAL A 93 -2.79 -11.03 10.93
N LEU A 94 -3.56 -11.79 11.70
CA LEU A 94 -3.69 -11.62 13.14
C LEU A 94 -2.31 -11.81 13.80
N GLY A 95 -1.90 -10.85 14.63
CA GLY A 95 -0.62 -10.89 15.35
C GLY A 95 0.63 -10.70 14.50
N PHE A 96 0.50 -10.48 13.19
CA PHE A 96 1.64 -10.28 12.33
C PHE A 96 2.33 -8.94 12.63
N LYS A 97 3.64 -9.00 12.85
CA LYS A 97 4.54 -7.85 13.04
C LYS A 97 5.57 -7.83 11.89
N PRO A 98 5.41 -6.99 10.86
CA PRO A 98 6.34 -6.94 9.74
C PRO A 98 7.70 -6.43 10.19
N LYS A 99 8.77 -7.16 9.88
CA LYS A 99 10.15 -6.82 10.25
C LYS A 99 10.88 -6.25 9.03
N PRO A 100 11.12 -4.92 8.97
CA PRO A 100 11.90 -4.32 7.88
C PRO A 100 13.30 -4.95 7.77
N PRO A 101 13.91 -4.92 6.57
CA PRO A 101 15.27 -5.42 6.40
C PRO A 101 16.26 -4.60 7.24
N LYS A 102 17.33 -5.26 7.68
CA LYS A 102 18.47 -4.59 8.31
C LYS A 102 19.26 -3.83 7.23
N ASN A 103 19.90 -2.71 7.60
CA ASN A 103 20.68 -1.87 6.68
C ASN A 103 21.64 -2.67 5.79
N ASP A 104 22.27 -3.71 6.32
CA ASP A 104 23.29 -4.49 5.61
C ASP A 104 22.70 -5.49 4.59
N THR A 105 21.38 -5.71 4.61
CA THR A 105 20.67 -6.60 3.68
C THR A 105 19.99 -5.86 2.52
N LEU A 106 20.25 -4.55 2.40
CA LEU A 106 19.66 -3.67 1.39
C LEU A 106 20.42 -3.69 0.04
N GLU A 107 21.25 -4.70 -0.20
CA GLU A 107 21.93 -4.88 -1.49
C GLU A 107 20.89 -5.07 -2.61
N GLY A 108 20.79 -4.10 -3.52
CA GLY A 108 19.87 -4.15 -4.65
C GLY A 108 18.56 -3.36 -4.48
N LEU A 109 18.39 -2.59 -3.41
CA LEU A 109 17.33 -1.57 -3.26
C LEU A 109 17.96 -0.16 -3.44
N PRO A 110 18.17 0.32 -4.68
CA PRO A 110 18.65 1.68 -4.85
C PRO A 110 17.55 2.67 -4.42
N LEU A 111 17.94 3.70 -3.69
CA LEU A 111 17.25 5.00 -3.58
C LEU A 111 15.98 5.10 -2.70
N LEU A 112 15.59 4.07 -1.94
CA LEU A 112 14.50 4.25 -0.97
C LEU A 112 15.05 4.85 0.33
N LYS A 113 14.44 5.95 0.78
CA LYS A 113 14.74 6.59 2.07
C LYS A 113 14.55 5.56 3.19
N TYR A 114 15.64 5.02 3.71
CA TYR A 114 15.59 4.01 4.76
C TYR A 114 14.93 4.57 6.02
N ASN A 115 14.07 3.76 6.64
CA ASN A 115 13.50 4.03 7.95
C ASN A 115 13.25 2.70 8.67
N PRO A 116 13.76 2.52 9.91
CA PRO A 116 13.62 1.25 10.64
C PRO A 116 12.17 0.92 11.03
N TYR A 117 11.27 1.89 10.95
CA TYR A 117 9.85 1.77 11.27
C TYR A 117 8.95 1.72 10.03
N VAL A 118 9.51 1.42 8.86
CA VAL A 118 8.77 1.24 7.61
C VAL A 118 9.16 -0.09 6.98
N LEU A 119 8.17 -0.91 6.64
CA LEU A 119 8.37 -2.06 5.76
C LEU A 119 8.41 -1.59 4.30
N PRO A 120 9.57 -1.56 3.65
CA PRO A 120 9.73 -0.95 2.33
C PRO A 120 9.03 -1.78 1.23
N VAL A 121 8.55 -1.08 0.22
CA VAL A 121 7.99 -1.63 -1.02
C VAL A 121 8.68 -1.00 -2.21
N GLN A 122 9.03 -1.81 -3.20
CA GLN A 122 9.57 -1.34 -4.47
C GLN A 122 8.86 -1.99 -5.64
N CYS A 123 8.51 -1.19 -6.63
CA CYS A 123 7.95 -1.58 -7.90
C CYS A 123 8.99 -1.47 -9.01
N ALA A 124 9.02 -2.47 -9.89
CA ALA A 124 9.90 -2.52 -11.05
C ALA A 124 9.20 -3.20 -12.23
N GLY A 125 9.73 -3.00 -13.44
CA GLY A 125 9.32 -3.77 -14.61
C GLY A 125 9.57 -5.25 -14.37
N LYS A 126 8.55 -6.08 -14.61
CA LYS A 126 8.59 -7.52 -14.29
C LYS A 126 9.56 -8.29 -15.19
N ARG A 127 9.63 -7.92 -16.46
CA ARG A 127 10.55 -8.50 -17.44
C ARG A 127 11.52 -7.44 -17.94
N ASP A 128 12.59 -7.87 -18.62
CA ASP A 128 13.57 -6.93 -19.19
C ASP A 128 12.92 -5.93 -20.15
N GLU A 129 11.97 -6.38 -20.98
CA GLU A 129 11.16 -5.52 -21.86
C GLU A 129 10.28 -4.50 -21.13
N ASP A 130 9.93 -4.73 -19.86
CA ASP A 130 9.10 -3.84 -19.06
C ASP A 130 9.94 -2.80 -18.28
N LYS A 131 11.22 -3.08 -18.02
CA LYS A 131 12.11 -2.24 -17.19
C LYS A 131 12.31 -0.85 -17.78
N GLU A 132 12.35 -0.75 -19.11
CA GLU A 132 12.48 0.54 -19.81
C GLU A 132 11.12 1.23 -19.96
N LYS A 133 10.03 0.47 -19.98
CA LYS A 133 8.67 0.99 -20.22
C LYS A 133 7.98 1.55 -18.98
N ILE A 134 8.34 1.06 -17.79
CA ILE A 134 7.79 1.51 -16.51
C ILE A 134 8.16 2.97 -16.20
N GLY A 135 9.33 3.41 -16.66
CA GLY A 135 9.88 4.73 -16.42
C GLY A 135 10.01 5.07 -14.93
N THR A 136 9.73 6.34 -14.60
CA THR A 136 9.82 6.87 -13.23
C THR A 136 8.62 6.43 -12.39
N VAL A 137 8.91 5.94 -11.19
CA VAL A 137 7.92 5.49 -10.20
C VAL A 137 8.03 6.36 -8.96
N GLU A 138 6.92 6.98 -8.56
CA GLU A 138 6.80 7.77 -7.34
C GLU A 138 5.95 7.06 -6.30
N TYR A 139 6.29 7.24 -5.02
CA TYR A 139 5.64 6.58 -3.89
C TYR A 139 5.08 7.62 -2.92
N TYR A 140 3.84 7.43 -2.50
CA TYR A 140 3.20 8.29 -1.52
C TYR A 140 2.64 7.46 -0.36
N GLY A 141 3.22 7.66 0.82
CA GLY A 141 2.84 6.98 2.05
C GLY A 141 3.04 7.87 3.27
N LEU A 142 2.74 7.33 4.45
CA LEU A 142 2.89 8.04 5.72
C LEU A 142 4.34 8.54 5.89
N GLY A 143 4.50 9.84 6.12
CA GLY A 143 5.80 10.49 6.29
C GLY A 143 6.64 10.57 5.01
N GLY A 144 6.03 10.33 3.84
CA GLY A 144 6.71 10.32 2.55
C GLY A 144 7.60 9.10 2.31
N TYR A 145 7.37 8.00 3.04
CA TYR A 145 8.15 6.78 2.90
C TYR A 145 7.49 5.77 1.96
N PRO A 146 8.28 5.05 1.14
CA PRO A 146 7.80 4.05 0.18
C PRO A 146 7.52 2.70 0.87
N GLY A 147 6.54 2.66 1.77
CA GLY A 147 6.26 1.43 2.52
C GLY A 147 5.18 1.53 3.58
N PHE A 148 5.09 0.49 4.41
CA PHE A 148 4.07 0.37 5.44
C PHE A 148 4.63 0.70 6.83
N PRO A 149 4.07 1.71 7.54
CA PRO A 149 4.52 2.09 8.89
C PRO A 149 4.18 1.03 9.94
N LEU A 150 5.14 0.69 10.81
CA LEU A 150 5.01 -0.40 11.79
C LEU A 150 3.97 -0.15 12.89
N GLN A 151 3.70 1.12 13.23
CA GLN A 151 2.72 1.53 14.23
C GLN A 151 1.27 1.06 13.99
N TYR A 152 0.94 0.53 12.81
CA TYR A 152 -0.36 -0.08 12.52
C TYR A 152 -0.42 -1.57 12.85
N TYR A 153 0.69 -2.15 13.27
CA TYR A 153 0.85 -3.57 13.59
C TYR A 153 1.12 -3.74 15.10
N PRO A 154 0.74 -4.89 15.68
CA PRO A 154 0.02 -6.01 15.05
C PRO A 154 -1.49 -5.75 14.87
N TYR A 155 -2.13 -6.52 13.98
CA TYR A 155 -3.59 -6.55 13.86
C TYR A 155 -4.20 -7.51 14.88
N TYR A 156 -5.24 -7.07 15.59
CA TYR A 156 -5.87 -7.82 16.68
C TYR A 156 -7.09 -8.66 16.26
N GLY A 157 -7.42 -8.70 14.97
CA GLY A 157 -8.59 -9.44 14.48
C GLY A 157 -9.87 -8.59 14.46
N LYS A 158 -10.89 -9.10 13.77
CA LYS A 158 -12.15 -8.36 13.54
C LYS A 158 -12.96 -8.20 14.83
N LEU A 159 -12.85 -9.15 15.75
CA LEU A 159 -13.54 -9.11 17.04
C LEU A 159 -13.03 -7.96 17.90
N LEU A 160 -11.69 -7.83 18.00
CA LEU A 160 -11.05 -6.83 18.86
C LEU A 160 -10.84 -5.49 18.16
N GLN A 161 -10.80 -5.45 16.83
CA GLN A 161 -10.68 -4.20 16.04
C GLN A 161 -11.61 -4.22 14.83
N PRO A 162 -12.94 -4.13 15.03
CA PRO A 162 -13.92 -4.24 13.94
C PRO A 162 -13.75 -3.15 12.87
N LYS A 163 -13.31 -1.96 13.28
CA LYS A 163 -13.08 -0.80 12.41
C LYS A 163 -11.62 -0.61 12.01
N TYR A 164 -10.76 -1.63 12.14
CA TYR A 164 -9.33 -1.53 11.80
C TYR A 164 -9.09 -0.98 10.40
N LEU A 165 -8.22 0.03 10.33
CA LEU A 165 -7.71 0.63 9.09
C LEU A 165 -6.27 0.19 8.89
N GLN A 166 -6.04 -0.67 7.90
CA GLN A 166 -4.68 -1.02 7.48
C GLN A 166 -4.01 0.17 6.79
N PRO A 167 -2.69 0.33 6.94
CA PRO A 167 -1.97 1.37 6.23
C PRO A 167 -2.02 1.10 4.71
N LEU A 168 -1.99 2.19 3.95
CA LEU A 168 -1.99 2.18 2.49
C LEU A 168 -0.71 2.84 1.98
N LEU A 169 -0.30 2.43 0.79
CA LEU A 169 0.80 3.03 0.02
C LEU A 169 0.28 3.29 -1.39
N ALA A 170 0.43 4.50 -1.90
CA ALA A 170 0.17 4.78 -3.30
C ALA A 170 1.45 4.75 -4.12
N VAL A 171 1.34 4.28 -5.36
CA VAL A 171 2.42 4.26 -6.33
C VAL A 171 1.91 4.88 -7.62
N GLN A 172 2.60 5.93 -8.08
CA GLN A 172 2.28 6.62 -9.32
C GLN A 172 3.35 6.34 -10.37
N PHE A 173 2.93 5.95 -11.56
CA PHE A 173 3.81 5.73 -12.70
C PHE A 173 3.81 7.00 -13.55
N THR A 174 4.81 7.87 -13.39
CA THR A 174 4.79 9.23 -13.96
C THR A 174 5.35 9.33 -15.37
N ASN A 175 6.12 8.32 -15.81
CA ASN A 175 6.71 8.24 -17.15
C ASN A 175 6.49 6.85 -17.77
N LEU A 176 5.26 6.36 -17.70
CA LEU A 176 4.87 5.07 -18.26
C LEU A 176 4.75 5.18 -19.79
N THR A 177 5.28 4.20 -20.53
CA THR A 177 5.08 4.15 -21.99
C THR A 177 3.60 3.90 -22.32
N LEU A 178 3.02 4.76 -23.16
CA LEU A 178 1.63 4.67 -23.61
C LEU A 178 1.43 3.61 -24.70
N ASP A 179 0.17 3.22 -24.93
CA ASP A 179 -0.28 2.32 -26.00
C ASP A 179 0.42 0.95 -26.01
N THR A 180 0.92 0.52 -24.85
CA THR A 180 1.56 -0.78 -24.66
C THR A 180 1.22 -1.37 -23.29
N GLU A 181 1.11 -2.69 -23.20
CA GLU A 181 0.96 -3.39 -21.91
C GLU A 181 2.33 -3.42 -21.21
N VAL A 182 2.40 -2.77 -20.05
CA VAL A 182 3.58 -2.81 -19.15
C VAL A 182 3.27 -3.69 -17.95
N ARG A 183 4.15 -4.64 -17.66
CA ARG A 183 4.00 -5.53 -16.49
C ARG A 183 4.88 -5.03 -15.37
N VAL A 184 4.26 -4.72 -14.24
CA VAL A 184 4.92 -4.22 -13.04
C VAL A 184 4.84 -5.27 -11.95
N GLU A 185 5.96 -5.54 -11.31
CA GLU A 185 6.06 -6.34 -10.09
C GLU A 185 6.45 -5.42 -8.93
N CYS A 186 5.65 -5.41 -7.87
CA CYS A 186 5.93 -4.67 -6.66
C CYS A 186 6.16 -5.64 -5.50
N LYS A 187 7.30 -5.53 -4.82
CA LYS A 187 7.73 -6.39 -3.73
C LYS A 187 7.79 -5.62 -2.42
N ALA A 188 7.24 -6.18 -1.36
CA ALA A 188 7.55 -5.77 0.01
C ALA A 188 8.81 -6.51 0.46
N TYR A 189 9.75 -5.84 1.10
CA TYR A 189 10.99 -6.44 1.60
C TYR A 189 10.98 -6.44 3.12
N GLY A 190 11.29 -7.59 3.73
CA GLY A 190 11.39 -7.73 5.17
C GLY A 190 11.84 -9.12 5.59
N GLU A 191 12.41 -9.24 6.78
CA GLU A 191 12.97 -10.50 7.31
C GLU A 191 11.92 -11.62 7.41
N ASN A 192 10.66 -11.26 7.58
CA ASN A 192 9.53 -12.19 7.68
C ASN A 192 8.50 -12.04 6.55
N ILE A 193 8.93 -11.53 5.39
CA ILE A 193 8.14 -11.50 4.16
C ILE A 193 8.62 -12.62 3.24
N GLY A 194 7.81 -13.67 3.13
CA GLY A 194 8.07 -14.76 2.21
C GLY A 194 7.57 -14.46 0.80
N TYR A 195 8.16 -15.14 -0.19
CA TYR A 195 7.71 -15.13 -1.59
C TYR A 195 7.42 -16.55 -2.05
N SER A 196 6.48 -16.68 -2.99
CA SER A 196 6.13 -17.97 -3.58
C SER A 196 6.02 -17.86 -5.09
N GLU A 197 6.52 -18.88 -5.79
CA GLU A 197 6.31 -19.04 -7.24
C GLU A 197 4.89 -19.53 -7.54
N LYS A 198 4.29 -20.30 -6.61
CA LYS A 198 2.89 -20.77 -6.74
C LYS A 198 1.90 -19.67 -6.41
N ASP A 199 2.17 -18.91 -5.33
CA ASP A 199 1.35 -17.76 -4.92
C ASP A 199 2.03 -16.44 -5.28
N ARG A 200 1.63 -15.91 -6.45
CA ARG A 200 2.13 -14.63 -6.99
C ARG A 200 1.71 -13.40 -6.16
N PHE A 201 0.92 -13.57 -5.10
CA PHE A 201 0.49 -12.50 -4.20
C PHE A 201 1.15 -12.57 -2.81
N GLN A 202 2.02 -13.57 -2.58
CA GLN A 202 2.75 -13.69 -1.32
C GLN A 202 4.00 -12.80 -1.36
N GLY A 203 4.01 -11.75 -0.53
CA GLY A 203 5.13 -10.80 -0.40
C GLY A 203 5.33 -9.85 -1.60
N ARG A 204 4.65 -10.11 -2.73
CA ARG A 204 4.70 -9.33 -3.96
C ARG A 204 3.31 -9.23 -4.59
N PHE A 205 3.12 -8.30 -5.51
CA PHE A 205 1.99 -8.34 -6.43
C PHE A 205 2.41 -7.94 -7.83
N ASP A 206 1.75 -8.55 -8.81
CA ASP A 206 1.91 -8.24 -10.22
C ASP A 206 0.71 -7.44 -10.72
N VAL A 207 0.95 -6.38 -11.48
CA VAL A 207 -0.09 -5.64 -12.20
C VAL A 207 0.30 -5.44 -13.65
N LYS A 208 -0.70 -5.46 -14.53
CA LYS A 208 -0.55 -5.10 -15.94
C LYS A 208 -1.23 -3.75 -16.13
N ILE A 209 -0.50 -2.80 -16.67
CA ILE A 209 -0.97 -1.43 -16.89
C ILE A 209 -0.88 -1.16 -18.39
N GLU A 210 -1.98 -0.70 -18.96
CA GLU A 210 -2.04 -0.19 -20.34
C GLU A 210 -2.79 1.13 -20.24
N VAL A 211 -2.16 2.20 -20.72
CA VAL A 211 -2.74 3.53 -20.81
C VAL A 211 -2.79 3.87 -22.29
N ARG A 212 -4.00 4.11 -22.81
CA ARG A 212 -4.20 4.48 -24.21
C ARG A 212 -4.24 5.99 -24.35
N SER A 213 -3.58 6.50 -25.38
CA SER A 213 -3.62 7.92 -25.77
C SER A 213 -4.98 8.33 -26.36
#